data_AF-A0A3D1UC65-F1
#
_entry.id   AF-A0A3D1UC65-F1
#
_cell.length_a   1.000
_cell.length_b   1.000
_cell.length_c   1.000
_cell.angle_alpha   90.00
_cell.angle_beta   90.00
_cell.angle_gamma   90.00
#
_symmetry.space_group_name_H-M   'P 1'
#
loop_
_entity.id
_entity.type
_entity.pdbx_description
1 polymer ?
#
loop_
_entity_poly.entity_id
_entity_poly.type
_entity_poly.pdbx_seq_one_letter_code
_entity_poly.pdbx_strand_id
1 'polypeptide(L)'
;MGACLTAAWADPFGAPPDAKHAWGVHDDNRPPVKKIAALPGQVPSDAKVLFDGTPASIAANWCDSAGKPTKWVVDEAGDLISVRGAGYIFT
;
A
#
# COMPACT_ATOMS: atom_id res chain seq x y z
N MET A 1 -7.22 -17.75 -49.68
CA MET A 1 -6.91 -18.58 -48.50
C MET A 1 -7.23 -17.75 -47.27
N GLY A 2 -8.41 -17.97 -46.67
CA GLY A 2 -8.89 -17.17 -45.54
C GLY A 2 -8.43 -17.79 -44.23
N ALA A 3 -7.76 -17.00 -43.38
CA ALA A 3 -7.44 -17.41 -42.03
C ALA A 3 -8.75 -17.53 -41.23
N CYS A 4 -9.09 -18.75 -40.84
CA CYS A 4 -10.17 -19.00 -39.92
C CYS A 4 -9.72 -18.50 -38.53
N LEU A 5 -10.31 -17.40 -38.07
CA LEU A 5 -10.20 -16.95 -36.70
C LEU A 5 -10.81 -18.03 -35.81
N THR A 6 -9.98 -18.80 -35.12
CA THR A 6 -10.42 -19.70 -34.07
C THR A 6 -11.00 -18.83 -32.95
N ALA A 7 -12.32 -18.86 -32.78
CA ALA A 7 -12.95 -18.31 -31.60
C ALA A 7 -12.28 -18.95 -30.37
N ALA A 8 -11.70 -18.14 -29.48
CA ALA A 8 -11.25 -18.61 -28.18
C ALA A 8 -12.52 -18.95 -27.39
N TRP A 9 -12.76 -20.23 -27.15
CA TRP A 9 -13.79 -20.65 -26.21
C TRP A 9 -13.30 -20.19 -24.84
N ALA A 10 -14.14 -19.46 -24.09
CA ALA A 10 -13.84 -19.20 -22.70
C ALA A 10 -13.72 -20.57 -22.01
N ASP A 11 -12.54 -20.88 -21.48
CA ASP A 11 -12.34 -22.09 -20.70
C ASP A 11 -13.38 -22.09 -19.57
N PRO A 12 -14.19 -23.14 -19.40
CA PRO A 12 -15.26 -23.17 -18.39
C PRO A 12 -14.74 -23.00 -16.95
N PHE A 13 -13.41 -23.05 -16.77
CA PHE A 13 -12.70 -22.90 -15.50
C PHE A 13 -12.01 -21.52 -15.34
N GLY A 14 -12.14 -20.62 -16.33
CA GLY A 14 -11.63 -19.25 -16.30
C GLY A 14 -10.33 -19.02 -17.09
N ALA A 15 -9.82 -17.79 -17.11
CA ALA A 15 -8.67 -17.43 -17.93
C ALA A 15 -7.40 -18.19 -17.48
N PRO A 16 -6.60 -18.74 -18.41
CA PRO A 16 -5.31 -19.35 -18.08
C PRO A 16 -4.30 -18.28 -17.61
N PRO A 17 -3.18 -18.69 -16.97
CA PRO A 17 -2.08 -17.78 -16.68
C PRO A 17 -1.61 -17.01 -17.93
N ASP A 18 -1.26 -15.75 -17.74
CA ASP A 18 -0.74 -14.85 -18.78
C ASP A 18 0.39 -13.96 -18.22
N ALA A 19 0.91 -13.04 -19.04
CA ALA A 19 2.01 -12.15 -18.64
C ALA A 19 1.69 -11.23 -17.45
N LYS A 20 0.41 -11.00 -17.13
CA LYS A 20 -0.08 -10.18 -16.01
C LYS A 20 -0.56 -11.05 -14.85
N HIS A 21 -0.99 -12.28 -15.11
CA HIS A 21 -1.55 -13.20 -14.14
C HIS A 21 -0.78 -14.51 -14.10
N ALA A 22 0.04 -14.70 -13.07
CA ALA A 22 0.84 -15.92 -12.94
C ALA A 22 0.02 -17.20 -12.69
N TRP A 23 -1.27 -17.09 -12.37
CA TRP A 23 -2.16 -18.20 -12.05
C TRP A 23 -3.48 -18.07 -12.79
N GLY A 24 -4.09 -19.22 -13.11
CA GLY A 24 -5.44 -19.26 -13.65
C GLY A 24 -6.47 -18.88 -12.60
N VAL A 25 -7.68 -18.56 -13.05
CA VAL A 25 -8.83 -18.47 -12.14
C VAL A 25 -9.08 -19.87 -11.55
N HIS A 26 -9.32 -19.96 -10.23
CA HIS A 26 -9.49 -21.24 -9.52
C HIS A 26 -8.29 -22.21 -9.57
N ASP A 27 -7.07 -21.72 -9.80
CA ASP A 27 -5.87 -22.57 -9.78
C ASP A 27 -5.54 -23.07 -8.36
N ASP A 28 -5.73 -24.37 -8.13
CA ASP A 28 -5.46 -25.04 -6.84
C ASP A 28 -3.95 -25.11 -6.50
N ASN A 29 -3.05 -24.93 -7.47
CA ASN A 29 -1.61 -24.85 -7.22
C ASN A 29 -1.17 -23.44 -6.78
N ARG A 30 -2.07 -22.46 -6.81
CA ARG A 30 -1.77 -21.11 -6.31
C ARG A 30 -1.53 -21.18 -4.80
N PRO A 31 -0.34 -20.75 -4.31
CA PRO A 31 -0.08 -20.76 -2.89
C PRO A 31 -1.08 -19.83 -2.15
N PRO A 32 -1.50 -20.20 -0.93
CA PRO A 32 -2.41 -19.37 -0.17
C PRO A 32 -1.80 -18.00 0.09
N VAL A 33 -2.60 -16.94 -0.08
CA VAL A 33 -2.15 -15.60 0.24
C VAL A 33 -1.85 -15.48 1.73
N LYS A 34 -0.70 -14.89 2.08
CA LYS A 34 -0.37 -14.58 3.47
C LYS A 34 -1.43 -13.63 4.02
N LYS A 35 -2.16 -14.06 5.05
CA LYS A 35 -3.11 -13.21 5.76
C LYS A 35 -2.34 -12.37 6.77
N ILE A 36 -2.44 -11.05 6.65
CA ILE A 36 -1.95 -10.13 7.67
C ILE A 36 -3.15 -9.66 8.49
N ALA A 37 -3.04 -9.78 9.81
CA ALA A 37 -4.07 -9.38 10.75
C ALA A 37 -3.47 -8.45 11.80
N ALA A 38 -4.29 -7.54 12.30
CA ALA A 38 -4.01 -6.68 13.43
C ALA A 38 -5.28 -6.53 14.27
N LEU A 39 -5.14 -6.34 15.58
CA LEU A 39 -6.27 -5.96 16.43
C LEU A 39 -6.72 -4.54 16.07
N PRO A 40 -7.99 -4.16 16.35
CA PRO A 40 -8.43 -2.78 16.19
C PRO A 40 -7.49 -1.80 16.91
N GLY A 41 -7.03 -0.78 16.19
CA GLY A 41 -6.06 0.21 16.70
C GLY A 41 -4.59 -0.23 16.67
N GLN A 42 -4.27 -1.45 16.26
CA GLN A 42 -2.89 -1.91 16.08
C GLN A 42 -2.47 -1.82 14.62
N VAL A 43 -1.17 -1.59 14.42
CA VAL A 43 -0.56 -1.55 13.09
C VAL A 43 -0.36 -2.99 12.58
N PRO A 44 -0.71 -3.30 11.31
CA PRO A 44 -0.36 -4.58 10.68
C PRO A 44 1.15 -4.83 10.65
N SER A 45 1.56 -6.10 10.75
CA SER A 45 2.98 -6.47 10.83
C SER A 45 3.80 -6.17 9.58
N ASP A 46 3.15 -5.92 8.44
CA ASP A 46 3.79 -5.56 7.17
C ASP A 46 3.62 -4.08 6.80
N ALA A 47 2.97 -3.28 7.65
CA ALA A 47 2.76 -1.86 7.37
C ALA A 47 4.02 -1.04 7.65
N LYS A 48 4.29 -0.05 6.79
CA LYS A 48 5.28 1.00 7.06
C LYS A 48 4.68 2.03 8.01
N VAL A 49 5.18 2.09 9.23
CA VAL A 49 4.80 3.14 10.20
C VAL A 49 5.45 4.45 9.80
N LEU A 50 4.62 5.44 9.46
CA LEU A 50 5.09 6.78 9.08
C LEU A 50 5.14 7.75 10.27
N PHE A 51 4.28 7.51 11.27
CA PHE A 51 4.24 8.29 12.50
C PHE A 51 3.89 7.36 13.67
N ASP A 52 4.68 7.44 14.73
CA ASP A 52 4.60 6.58 15.92
C ASP A 52 4.39 7.37 17.21
N GLY A 53 4.03 8.65 17.09
CA GLY A 53 3.88 9.56 18.24
C GLY A 53 5.18 10.23 18.68
N THR A 54 6.30 10.00 17.98
CA THR A 54 7.59 10.60 18.32
C THR A 54 8.01 11.70 17.34
N PRO A 55 8.76 12.72 17.78
CA PRO A 55 9.41 13.68 16.88
C PRO A 55 10.40 13.02 15.92
N ALA A 56 10.97 11.87 16.31
CA ALA A 56 11.93 11.14 15.50
C ALA A 56 11.30 10.56 14.22
N SER A 57 10.08 10.01 14.30
CA SER A 57 9.37 9.53 13.11
C SER A 57 8.97 10.66 12.15
N ILE A 58 8.73 11.87 12.66
CA ILE A 58 8.54 13.06 11.82
C ILE A 58 9.81 13.40 11.06
N ALA A 59 10.94 13.54 11.76
CA ALA A 59 12.21 13.89 11.12
C ALA A 59 12.68 12.85 10.09
N ALA A 60 12.36 11.57 10.31
CA ALA A 60 12.77 10.48 9.44
C ALA A 60 11.86 10.30 8.21
N ASN A 61 10.56 10.56 8.34
CA ASN A 61 9.57 10.16 7.34
C ASN A 61 8.79 11.32 6.71
N TRP A 62 8.96 12.56 7.17
CA TRP A 62 8.13 13.67 6.71
C TRP A 62 8.94 14.93 6.38
N CYS A 63 8.52 15.64 5.34
CA CYS A 63 9.08 16.91 4.91
C CYS A 63 7.99 17.90 4.46
N ASP A 64 8.35 19.17 4.31
CA ASP A 64 7.50 20.18 3.69
C ASP A 64 7.47 20.04 2.16
N SER A 65 6.69 20.88 1.48
CA SER A 65 6.60 20.87 0.00
C SER A 65 7.90 21.16 -0.73
N ALA A 66 8.93 21.65 -0.04
CA ALA A 66 10.25 21.91 -0.57
C ALA A 66 11.28 20.84 -0.17
N GLY A 67 10.84 19.73 0.46
CA GLY A 67 11.72 18.67 0.94
C GLY A 67 12.53 19.02 2.19
N LYS A 68 12.18 20.10 2.89
CA LYS A 68 12.84 20.54 4.14
C LYS A 68 12.11 19.97 5.35
N PRO A 69 12.72 20.00 6.56
CA PRO A 69 12.01 19.62 7.78
C PRO A 69 10.69 20.36 7.92
N THR A 70 9.63 19.62 8.23
CA THR A 70 8.31 20.20 8.46
C THR A 70 8.29 21.10 9.70
N LYS A 71 7.37 22.06 9.70
CA LYS A 71 7.06 22.92 10.85
C LYS A 71 5.95 22.35 11.74
N TRP A 72 5.32 21.24 11.35
CA TRP A 72 4.37 20.53 12.20
C TRP A 72 5.10 20.04 13.46
N VAL A 73 4.38 19.99 14.57
CA VAL A 73 4.94 19.67 15.88
C VAL A 73 4.26 18.44 16.46
N VAL A 74 4.95 17.73 17.34
CA VAL A 74 4.35 16.66 18.14
C VAL A 74 4.10 17.24 19.53
N ASP A 75 2.87 17.09 20.04
CA ASP A 75 2.52 17.58 21.37
C ASP A 75 2.88 16.57 22.47
N GLU A 76 2.53 16.89 23.71
CA GLU A 76 2.81 16.04 24.87
C GLU A 76 2.02 14.71 24.86
N ALA A 77 0.88 14.66 24.18
CA ALA A 77 0.08 13.45 24.00
C ALA A 77 0.64 12.54 22.89
N GLY A 78 1.60 13.04 22.11
CA GLY A 78 2.16 12.34 20.96
C GLY A 78 1.33 12.56 19.69
N ASP A 79 0.44 13.55 19.66
CA ASP A 79 -0.35 13.88 18.49
C ASP A 79 0.43 14.79 17.53
N LEU A 80 0.26 14.57 16.23
CA LEU A 80 0.88 15.38 15.19
C LEU A 80 0.01 16.61 14.89
N ILE A 81 0.48 17.79 15.30
CA ILE A 81 -0.29 19.03 15.28
C ILE A 81 0.18 19.97 14.16
N SER A 82 -0.78 20.40 13.34
CA SER A 82 -0.57 21.48 12.38
C SER A 82 -0.57 22.82 13.09
N VAL A 83 0.50 23.60 12.92
CA VAL A 83 0.60 24.95 13.46
C VAL A 83 0.36 26.01 12.38
N ARG A 84 0.00 27.23 12.80
CA ARG A 84 -0.23 28.34 11.87
C ARG A 84 0.99 28.54 10.97
N GLY A 85 0.79 28.44 9.65
CA GLY A 85 1.84 28.63 8.66
C GLY A 85 2.75 27.41 8.45
N ALA A 86 2.38 26.23 8.95
CA ALA A 86 3.16 25.01 8.76
C ALA A 86 3.07 24.45 7.33
N GLY A 87 1.95 24.69 6.62
CA GLY A 87 1.73 24.16 5.28
C GLY A 87 1.44 22.66 5.27
N TYR A 88 1.57 22.04 4.10
CA TYR A 88 1.40 20.60 3.91
C TYR A 88 2.69 19.83 4.18
N ILE A 89 2.54 18.54 4.49
CA ILE A 89 3.64 17.60 4.69
C ILE A 89 3.52 16.41 3.75
N PHE A 90 4.68 15.84 3.41
CA PHE A 90 4.84 14.75 2.44
C PHE A 90 5.82 13.73 2.98
N THR A 91 5.64 12.46 2.61
CA THR A 91 6.54 11.35 2.96
C THR A 91 7.51 10.99 1.85
#